data_AF-A0A084SIJ7-F1
#
_entry.id   AF-A0A084SIJ7-F1
#
_cell.length_a   1.000
_cell.length_b   1.000
_cell.length_c   1.000
_cell.angle_alpha   90.00
_cell.angle_beta   90.00
_cell.angle_gamma   90.00
#
_symmetry.space_group_name_H-M   'P 1'
#
loop_
_entity.id
_entity.type
_entity.pdbx_description
1 polymer ?
#
loop_
_entity_poly.entity_id
_entity_poly.type
_entity_poly.pdbx_seq_one_letter_code
_entity_poly.pdbx_strand_id
1 'polypeptide(L)'
;MINRVETLKRDHGRLRVLLGACDGASPVELPGLMRQLHDVFIPHQRAKEQLYDVVVAACQESKDATSLTLLNIFRTNLTVMSNAVLGFFSHVDSDPERLRQRFRTVSAALRSLMDTEEKSVFPLCLRQQTRMKQPAQALRIQTLSSPSWQAGGR
;
A
#
# COMPACT_ATOMS: atom_id res chain seq x y z
N MET A 1 -2.30 -7.84 9.88
CA MET A 1 -1.86 -6.71 9.02
C MET A 1 -0.36 -6.78 8.73
N ILE A 2 0.54 -6.93 9.73
CA ILE A 2 1.98 -7.25 9.51
C ILE A 2 2.22 -8.33 8.44
N ASN A 3 1.61 -9.51 8.59
CA ASN A 3 1.77 -10.59 7.59
C ASN A 3 1.28 -10.19 6.19
N ARG A 4 0.30 -9.29 6.08
CA ARG A 4 -0.19 -8.77 4.79
C ARG A 4 0.83 -7.81 4.17
N VAL A 5 1.37 -6.88 4.95
CA VAL A 5 2.41 -5.93 4.49
C VAL A 5 3.67 -6.68 4.02
N GLU A 6 4.12 -7.71 4.75
CA GLU A 6 5.28 -8.50 4.36
C GLU A 6 5.01 -9.38 3.12
N THR A 7 3.77 -9.80 2.88
CA THR A 7 3.39 -10.41 1.59
C THR A 7 3.45 -9.39 0.45
N LEU A 8 2.92 -8.18 0.64
CA LEU A 8 2.96 -7.13 -0.39
C LEU A 8 4.40 -6.72 -0.74
N LYS A 9 5.30 -6.61 0.24
CA LYS A 9 6.73 -6.36 -0.01
C LYS A 9 7.40 -7.49 -0.81
N ARG A 10 7.06 -8.75 -0.52
CA ARG A 10 7.55 -9.89 -1.31
C ARG A 10 7.04 -9.83 -2.74
N ASP A 11 5.78 -9.46 -2.93
CA ASP A 11 5.21 -9.23 -4.26
C ASP A 11 5.91 -8.08 -4.98
N HIS A 12 6.28 -6.98 -4.31
CA HIS A 12 7.10 -5.93 -4.91
C HIS A 12 8.46 -6.45 -5.40
N GLY A 13 9.11 -7.31 -4.62
CA GLY A 13 10.35 -7.98 -5.04
C GLY A 13 10.16 -8.76 -6.35
N ARG A 14 9.08 -9.55 -6.44
CA ARG A 14 8.74 -10.32 -7.65
C ARG A 14 8.42 -9.41 -8.84
N LEU A 15 7.63 -8.35 -8.61
CA LEU A 15 7.29 -7.36 -9.63
C LEU A 15 8.53 -6.65 -10.16
N ARG A 16 9.46 -6.22 -9.29
CA ARG A 16 10.72 -5.59 -9.70
C ARG A 16 11.58 -6.50 -10.57
N VAL A 17 11.64 -7.79 -10.25
CA VAL A 17 12.35 -8.80 -11.07
C VAL A 17 11.68 -8.93 -12.44
N LEU A 18 10.36 -9.10 -12.49
CA LEU A 18 9.62 -9.24 -13.75
C LEU A 18 9.71 -7.99 -14.62
N LEU A 19 9.61 -6.80 -14.02
CA LEU A 19 9.83 -5.53 -14.72
C LEU A 19 11.23 -5.46 -15.33
N GLY A 20 12.26 -5.85 -14.58
CA GLY A 20 13.64 -5.89 -15.08
C GLY A 20 13.83 -6.89 -16.22
N ALA A 21 13.18 -8.06 -16.14
CA ALA A 21 13.19 -9.04 -17.22
C ALA A 21 12.52 -8.49 -18.48
N CYS A 22 11.37 -7.82 -18.36
CA CYS A 22 10.70 -7.18 -19.49
C CYS A 22 11.54 -6.06 -20.13
N ASP A 23 12.31 -5.30 -19.33
CA ASP A 23 13.17 -4.22 -19.85
C ASP A 23 14.26 -4.73 -20.82
N GLY A 24 14.76 -5.96 -20.61
CA GLY A 24 15.78 -6.61 -21.43
C GLY A 24 15.27 -7.67 -22.42
N ALA A 25 13.96 -7.92 -22.47
CA ALA A 25 13.38 -9.01 -23.23
C ALA A 25 13.42 -8.78 -24.75
N SER A 26 13.62 -9.86 -25.50
CA SER A 26 13.38 -9.85 -26.95
C SER A 26 11.87 -9.71 -27.24
N PRO A 27 11.48 -9.30 -28.47
CA PRO A 27 10.07 -9.25 -28.87
C PRO A 27 9.32 -10.58 -28.72
N VAL A 28 10.05 -11.70 -28.78
CA VAL A 28 9.47 -13.05 -28.65
C VAL A 28 9.18 -13.39 -27.18
N GLU A 29 10.04 -12.96 -26.26
CA GLU A 29 9.91 -13.26 -24.82
C GLU A 29 8.96 -12.29 -24.10
N LEU A 30 8.89 -11.04 -24.58
CA LEU A 30 8.15 -9.95 -23.94
C LEU A 30 6.67 -10.30 -23.67
N PRO A 31 5.90 -10.90 -24.59
CA PRO A 31 4.51 -11.27 -24.32
C PRO A 31 4.36 -12.27 -23.16
N GLY A 32 5.27 -13.24 -23.04
CA GLY A 32 5.27 -14.21 -21.96
C GLY A 32 5.58 -13.58 -20.60
N LEU A 33 6.56 -12.68 -20.56
CA LEU A 33 6.92 -11.94 -19.35
C LEU A 33 5.84 -10.94 -18.95
N MET A 34 5.19 -10.27 -19.90
CA MET A 34 4.05 -9.39 -19.65
C MET A 34 2.87 -10.16 -19.02
N ARG A 35 2.61 -11.39 -19.47
CA ARG A 35 1.59 -12.26 -18.84
C ARG A 35 1.94 -12.60 -17.40
N GLN A 36 3.19 -12.98 -17.13
CA GLN A 36 3.65 -13.25 -15.76
C GLN A 36 3.55 -12.00 -14.87
N LEU A 37 3.92 -10.83 -15.40
CA LEU A 37 3.79 -9.56 -14.70
C LEU A 37 2.32 -9.27 -14.35
N HIS A 38 1.40 -9.49 -15.30
CA HIS A 38 -0.03 -9.37 -15.08
C HIS A 38 -0.52 -10.32 -13.96
N ASP A 39 -0.12 -11.59 -14.01
CA ASP A 39 -0.55 -12.62 -13.04
C ASP A 39 -0.07 -12.33 -11.61
N VAL A 40 1.03 -11.59 -11.44
CA VAL A 40 1.49 -11.10 -10.14
C VAL A 40 0.84 -9.77 -9.76
N PHE A 41 0.68 -8.85 -10.73
CA PHE A 41 0.17 -7.51 -10.48
C PHE A 41 -1.30 -7.49 -10.04
N ILE A 42 -2.18 -8.26 -10.72
CA ILE A 42 -3.62 -8.23 -10.41
C ILE A 42 -3.92 -8.69 -8.98
N PRO A 43 -3.42 -9.85 -8.50
CA PRO A 43 -3.68 -10.27 -7.13
C PRO A 43 -3.03 -9.32 -6.11
N HIS A 44 -1.83 -8.81 -6.40
CA HIS A 44 -1.15 -7.83 -5.56
C HIS A 44 -1.99 -6.55 -5.38
N GLN A 45 -2.51 -6.00 -6.47
CA GLN A 45 -3.33 -4.80 -6.46
C GLN A 45 -4.61 -4.99 -5.62
N ARG A 46 -5.31 -6.12 -5.78
CA ARG A 46 -6.50 -6.44 -4.97
C ARG A 46 -6.18 -6.59 -3.49
N ALA A 47 -5.09 -7.29 -3.15
CA ALA A 47 -4.66 -7.47 -1.76
C ALA A 47 -4.29 -6.13 -1.11
N LYS A 48 -3.72 -5.22 -1.89
CA LYS A 48 -3.37 -3.87 -1.47
C LYS A 48 -4.60 -2.99 -1.22
N GLU A 49 -5.59 -3.01 -2.11
CA GLU A 49 -6.87 -2.31 -1.92
C GLU A 49 -7.56 -2.75 -0.62
N GLN A 50 -7.63 -4.07 -0.39
CA GLN A 50 -8.19 -4.63 0.85
C GLN A 50 -7.41 -4.18 2.11
N LEU A 51 -6.08 -4.08 2.03
CA LEU A 51 -5.28 -3.57 3.14
C LEU A 51 -5.64 -2.09 3.42
N TYR A 52 -5.75 -1.27 2.39
CA TYR A 52 -6.04 0.15 2.54
C TYR A 52 -7.43 0.41 3.07
N ASP A 53 -8.44 -0.36 2.67
CA ASP A 53 -9.79 -0.24 3.24
C ASP A 53 -9.80 -0.51 4.75
N VAL A 54 -9.08 -1.54 5.20
CA VAL A 54 -8.96 -1.85 6.64
C VAL A 54 -8.24 -0.73 7.39
N VAL A 55 -7.19 -0.16 6.81
CA VAL A 55 -6.43 0.93 7.46
C VAL A 55 -7.23 2.24 7.48
N VAL A 56 -8.01 2.53 6.42
CA VAL A 56 -8.94 3.67 6.41
C VAL A 56 -9.95 3.54 7.54
N ALA A 57 -10.59 2.38 7.68
CA ALA A 57 -11.55 2.14 8.75
C ALA A 57 -10.92 2.36 10.14
N ALA A 58 -9.69 1.87 10.35
CA ALA A 58 -8.96 2.08 11.61
C ALA A 58 -8.60 3.56 11.86
N CYS A 59 -8.20 4.31 10.84
CA CYS A 59 -7.94 5.74 10.95
C CYS A 59 -9.22 6.53 11.29
N GLN A 60 -10.36 6.15 10.72
CA GLN A 60 -11.67 6.75 11.02
C GLN A 60 -12.10 6.48 12.46
N GLU A 61 -11.98 5.24 12.92
CA GLU A 61 -12.30 4.84 14.30
C GLU A 61 -11.42 5.57 15.32
N SER A 62 -10.14 5.72 15.03
CA SER A 62 -9.16 6.43 15.88
C SER A 62 -9.16 7.96 15.73
N LYS A 63 -10.02 8.52 14.85
CA LYS A 63 -10.07 9.96 14.51
C LYS A 63 -8.72 10.56 14.07
N ASP A 64 -7.87 9.75 13.44
CA ASP A 64 -6.57 10.19 12.91
C ASP A 64 -6.73 10.84 11.53
N ALA A 65 -7.13 12.12 11.54
CA ALA A 65 -7.41 12.88 10.32
C ALA A 65 -6.19 13.04 9.40
N THR A 66 -4.99 13.14 9.96
CA THR A 66 -3.74 13.28 9.20
C THR A 66 -3.42 12.00 8.43
N SER A 67 -3.45 10.85 9.11
CA SER A 67 -3.21 9.55 8.46
C SER A 67 -4.27 9.24 7.41
N LEU A 68 -5.54 9.59 7.68
CA LEU A 68 -6.64 9.41 6.74
C LEU A 68 -6.44 10.24 5.46
N THR A 69 -6.03 11.50 5.60
CA THR A 69 -5.78 12.40 4.46
C THR A 69 -4.65 11.87 3.58
N LEU A 70 -3.52 11.49 4.20
CA LEU A 70 -2.37 10.95 3.47
C LEU A 70 -2.74 9.66 2.72
N LEU A 71 -3.49 8.76 3.36
CA LEU A 71 -3.91 7.51 2.74
C LEU A 71 -4.90 7.74 1.58
N ASN A 72 -5.80 8.70 1.70
CA ASN A 72 -6.73 9.04 0.62
C ASN A 72 -6.03 9.65 -0.60
N ILE A 73 -5.09 10.59 -0.41
CA ILE A 73 -4.27 11.14 -1.50
C ILE A 73 -3.52 10.01 -2.21
N PHE A 74 -2.93 9.11 -1.41
CA PHE A 74 -2.18 7.99 -1.95
C PHE A 74 -3.08 7.03 -2.76
N ARG A 75 -4.26 6.68 -2.23
CA ARG A 75 -5.24 5.83 -2.93
C ARG A 75 -5.65 6.43 -4.28
N THR A 76 -5.93 7.72 -4.36
CA THR A 76 -6.30 8.38 -5.62
C THR A 76 -5.20 8.26 -6.67
N ASN A 77 -3.96 8.59 -6.30
CA ASN A 77 -2.82 8.47 -7.21
C ASN A 77 -2.61 7.03 -7.69
N LEU A 78 -2.81 6.08 -6.78
CA LEU A 78 -2.64 4.67 -7.03
C LEU A 78 -3.72 4.10 -7.95
N THR A 79 -4.97 4.54 -7.81
CA THR A 79 -6.07 4.16 -8.72
C THR A 79 -5.77 4.60 -10.15
N VAL A 80 -5.32 5.86 -10.35
CA VAL A 80 -4.97 6.36 -11.69
C VAL A 80 -3.87 5.51 -12.32
N MET A 81 -2.82 5.21 -11.58
CA MET A 81 -1.70 4.41 -12.07
C MET A 81 -2.06 2.95 -12.30
N SER A 82 -2.84 2.35 -11.41
CA SER A 82 -3.29 0.96 -11.56
C SER A 82 -4.19 0.83 -12.78
N ASN A 83 -5.07 1.80 -13.03
CA ASN A 83 -5.87 1.84 -14.25
C ASN A 83 -5.01 2.02 -15.51
N ALA A 84 -3.92 2.79 -15.45
CA ALA A 84 -2.99 2.91 -16.57
C ALA A 84 -2.26 1.59 -16.86
N VAL A 85 -1.84 0.85 -15.82
CA VAL A 85 -1.22 -0.47 -15.95
C VAL A 85 -2.22 -1.50 -16.50
N LEU A 86 -3.44 -1.52 -15.96
CA LEU A 86 -4.53 -2.38 -16.46
C LEU A 86 -4.88 -2.06 -17.91
N GLY A 87 -4.97 -0.77 -18.24
CA GLY A 87 -5.20 -0.29 -19.60
C GLY A 87 -4.09 -0.68 -20.56
N PHE A 88 -2.83 -0.63 -20.11
CA PHE A 88 -1.70 -1.13 -20.89
C PHE A 88 -1.82 -2.62 -21.20
N PHE A 89 -2.23 -3.46 -20.24
CA PHE A 89 -2.45 -4.88 -20.49
C PHE A 89 -3.64 -5.17 -21.40
N SER A 90 -4.65 -4.29 -21.42
CA SER A 90 -5.84 -4.46 -22.28
C SER A 90 -5.57 -4.19 -23.78
N HIS A 91 -4.53 -3.42 -24.10
CA HIS A 91 -4.20 -3.00 -25.47
C HIS A 91 -2.69 -3.10 -25.71
N VAL A 92 -2.25 -4.28 -26.16
CA VAL A 92 -0.87 -4.51 -26.60
C VAL A 92 -0.70 -3.90 -27.99
N ASP A 93 0.19 -2.91 -28.11
CA ASP A 93 0.51 -2.35 -29.44
C ASP A 93 1.09 -3.43 -30.34
N SER A 94 0.66 -3.42 -31.60
CA SER A 94 1.23 -4.25 -32.66
C SER A 94 2.60 -3.76 -33.13
N ASP A 95 2.96 -2.51 -32.84
CA ASP A 95 4.30 -1.95 -33.04
C ASP A 95 5.21 -2.24 -31.82
N PRO A 96 6.28 -3.04 -31.98
CA PRO A 96 7.19 -3.39 -30.89
C PRO A 96 7.90 -2.19 -30.25
N GLU A 97 8.25 -1.15 -31.01
CA GLU A 97 8.96 0.02 -30.45
C GLU A 97 8.02 0.86 -29.60
N ARG A 98 6.80 1.11 -30.08
CA ARG A 98 5.76 1.79 -29.31
C ARG A 98 5.39 1.01 -28.05
N LEU A 99 5.28 -0.31 -28.14
CA LEU A 99 5.02 -1.18 -27.00
C LEU A 99 6.11 -1.04 -25.94
N ARG A 100 7.39 -1.11 -26.34
CA ARG A 100 8.52 -0.91 -25.42
C ARG A 100 8.53 0.49 -24.80
N GLN A 101 8.26 1.52 -25.57
CA GLN A 101 8.24 2.88 -25.05
C GLN A 101 7.15 3.08 -24.00
N ARG A 102 5.92 2.60 -24.27
CA ARG A 102 4.83 2.60 -23.28
C ARG A 102 5.19 1.75 -22.07
N PHE A 103 5.76 0.58 -22.28
CA PHE A 103 6.20 -0.30 -21.20
C PHE A 103 7.21 0.38 -20.28
N ARG A 104 8.23 1.06 -20.82
CA ARG A 104 9.23 1.80 -20.01
C ARG A 104 8.58 2.83 -19.10
N THR A 105 7.62 3.61 -19.62
CA THR A 105 6.87 4.59 -18.83
C THR A 105 6.11 3.91 -17.69
N VAL A 106 5.38 2.83 -18.00
CA VAL A 106 4.60 2.07 -17.00
C VAL A 106 5.52 1.42 -15.96
N SER A 107 6.63 0.82 -16.38
CA SER A 107 7.65 0.18 -15.54
C SER A 107 8.27 1.18 -14.56
N ALA A 108 8.72 2.35 -15.05
CA ALA A 108 9.30 3.39 -14.21
C ALA A 108 8.29 3.91 -13.18
N ALA A 109 7.04 4.13 -13.60
CA ALA A 109 5.99 4.60 -12.73
C ALA A 109 5.68 3.55 -11.64
N LEU A 110 5.54 2.27 -12.00
CA LEU A 110 5.26 1.18 -11.06
C LEU A 110 6.38 1.01 -10.03
N ARG A 111 7.65 1.14 -10.44
CA ARG A 111 8.81 1.12 -9.52
C ARG A 111 8.75 2.26 -8.51
N SER A 112 8.49 3.49 -8.96
CA SER A 112 8.35 4.67 -8.10
C SER A 112 7.21 4.52 -7.09
N LEU A 113 6.09 3.93 -7.53
CA LEU A 113 4.95 3.64 -6.66
C LEU A 113 5.33 2.65 -5.55
N MET A 114 5.94 1.52 -5.91
CA MET A 114 6.37 0.51 -4.92
C MET A 114 7.33 1.10 -3.88
N ASP A 115 8.25 1.96 -4.31
CA ASP A 115 9.17 2.65 -3.39
C ASP A 115 8.44 3.62 -2.45
N THR A 116 7.45 4.34 -2.96
CA THR A 116 6.61 5.25 -2.15
C THR A 116 5.77 4.47 -1.14
N GLU A 117 5.22 3.33 -1.55
CA GLU A 117 4.46 2.43 -0.68
C GLU A 117 5.31 1.93 0.48
N GLU A 118 6.51 1.43 0.18
CA GLU A 118 7.43 0.88 1.18
C GLU A 118 7.95 1.96 2.14
N LYS A 119 8.21 3.17 1.66
CA LYS A 119 8.77 4.26 2.47
C LYS A 119 7.73 5.00 3.31
N SER A 120 6.51 5.16 2.80
CA SER A 120 5.52 6.06 3.41
C SER A 120 4.27 5.32 3.89
N VAL A 121 3.71 4.45 3.05
CA VAL A 121 2.37 3.89 3.27
C VAL A 121 2.42 2.67 4.19
N PHE A 122 3.31 1.72 3.93
CA PHE A 122 3.47 0.52 4.76
C PHE A 122 3.83 0.86 6.21
N PRO A 123 4.74 1.80 6.51
CA PRO A 123 4.96 2.26 7.89
C PRO A 123 3.69 2.84 8.54
N LEU A 124 2.87 3.57 7.79
CA LEU A 124 1.58 4.07 8.28
C LEU A 124 0.63 2.92 8.62
N CYS A 125 0.46 1.94 7.72
CA CYS A 125 -0.37 0.76 7.95
C CYS A 125 0.07 -0.01 9.22
N LEU A 126 1.39 -0.20 9.39
CA LEU A 126 1.95 -0.88 10.54
C LEU A 126 1.70 -0.10 11.85
N ARG A 127 1.89 1.23 11.83
CA ARG A 127 1.61 2.08 13.00
C ARG A 127 0.16 2.00 13.45
N GLN A 128 -0.78 2.01 12.50
CA GLN A 128 -2.21 1.89 12.83
C GLN A 128 -2.54 0.53 13.45
N GLN A 129 -1.93 -0.56 12.98
CA GLN A 129 -2.10 -1.87 13.63
C GLN A 129 -1.62 -1.87 15.09
N THR A 130 -0.47 -1.25 15.38
CA THR A 130 0.06 -1.18 16.75
C THR A 130 -0.90 -0.42 17.67
N ARG A 131 -1.50 0.68 17.18
CA ARG A 131 -2.51 1.43 17.93
C ARG A 131 -3.78 0.60 18.19
N MET A 132 -4.27 -0.13 17.20
CA MET A 132 -5.43 -1.03 17.37
C MET A 132 -5.17 -2.17 18.37
N LYS A 133 -3.92 -2.62 18.52
CA LYS A 133 -3.54 -3.68 19.48
C LYS A 133 -3.36 -3.17 20.91
N GLN A 134 -3.26 -1.85 21.13
CA GLN A 134 -3.13 -1.25 22.46
C GLN A 134 -4.36 -0.45 22.90
N PRO A 135 -5.59 -1.02 22.93
CA PRO A 135 -6.74 -0.22 23.32
C PRO A 135 -6.92 0.00 24.84
N ALA A 136 -6.07 -0.55 25.73
CA ALA A 136 -6.44 -0.61 27.16
C ALA A 136 -5.31 -0.56 28.22
N GLN A 137 -4.15 0.06 27.98
CA GLN A 137 -3.14 0.24 29.06
C GLN A 137 -2.95 1.69 29.53
N ALA A 138 -3.53 2.69 28.87
CA ALA A 138 -3.39 4.09 29.28
C ALA A 138 -4.44 4.58 30.31
N LEU A 139 -5.45 3.77 30.66
CA LEU A 139 -6.58 4.22 31.50
C LEU A 139 -6.57 3.70 32.95
N ARG A 140 -5.51 3.00 33.40
CA ARG A 140 -5.47 2.37 34.74
C ARG A 140 -4.69 3.11 35.83
N ILE A 141 -4.05 4.25 35.54
CA ILE A 141 -3.12 4.89 36.51
C ILE A 141 -3.65 6.21 37.10
N GLN A 142 -4.80 6.75 36.69
CA GLN A 142 -5.25 8.09 37.14
C GLN A 142 -6.52 8.15 38.01
N THR A 143 -7.09 7.03 38.47
CA THR A 143 -8.31 7.05 39.32
C THR A 143 -8.09 6.72 40.80
N LEU A 144 -6.83 6.65 41.29
CA LEU A 144 -6.55 6.39 42.71
C LEU A 144 -5.66 7.48 43.33
N SER A 145 -6.09 8.75 43.26
CA SER A 145 -5.56 9.82 44.11
C SER A 145 -6.59 10.94 44.27
N SER A 146 -7.68 10.69 44.99
CA SER A 146 -8.48 11.76 45.59
C SER A 146 -8.35 11.66 47.10
N PRO A 147 -7.57 12.52 47.77
CA PRO A 147 -7.75 12.76 49.18
C PRO A 147 -9.06 13.54 49.36
N SER A 148 -10.04 12.90 49.99
CA SER A 148 -11.25 13.54 50.48
C SER A 148 -10.89 14.65 51.46
N TRP A 149 -11.36 15.86 51.17
CA TRP A 149 -11.37 16.99 52.10
C TRP A 149 -12.12 16.59 53.38
N GLN A 150 -11.43 16.54 54.52
CA GLN A 150 -12.07 16.62 55.83
C GLN A 150 -12.14 18.08 56.24
N ALA A 151 -13.31 18.67 56.02
CA ALA A 151 -13.77 19.83 56.76
C ALA A 151 -14.61 19.33 57.95
N GLY A 152 -14.32 19.80 59.15
CA GLY A 152 -15.35 20.01 60.18
C GLY A 152 -15.12 19.41 61.56
N GLY A 153 -14.95 20.31 62.54
CA GLY A 153 -15.34 20.14 63.94
C GLY A 153 -14.17 19.83 64.89
N ARG A 154 -13.92 20.57 65.96
CA ARG A 154 -14.63 21.66 66.65
C ARG A 154 -13.59 22.48 67.41
#